data_AF-A0A660SMI3-F1
#
_entry.id   AF-A0A660SMI3-F1
#
_cell.length_a   1.000
_cell.length_b   1.000
_cell.length_c   1.000
_cell.angle_alpha   90.00
_cell.angle_beta   90.00
_cell.angle_gamma   90.00
#
_symmetry.space_group_name_H-M   'P 1'
#
loop_
_entity.id
_entity.type
_entity.pdbx_description
1 polymer ?
#
loop_
_entity_poly.entity_id
_entity_poly.type
_entity_poly.pdbx_seq_one_letter_code
_entity_poly.pdbx_strand_id
1 'polypeptide(L)'
;MIKILNIGIIGGGRIGKVHAANLTTRVSGVDVKVLADPYADDNLEVWAAGQGITKVIKDYKEILADPDIDAVLICSPTDTHAAISVEAARAGKHVFCEKPLDQNPDVIRETLKVVKEAGVVFQIGFNRRFDHNFRALREKVADGSVGDVHLLRITSRDPEPPPASYVRVSGGLFLDMAIHDFDMARFLTGSEV
;
A
#
# COMPACT_ATOMS: atom_id res chain seq x y z
N MET A 1 -23.32 -14.78 -8.34
CA MET A 1 -22.89 -13.38 -8.55
C MET A 1 -21.60 -13.18 -7.76
N ILE A 2 -20.58 -12.57 -8.35
CA ILE A 2 -19.34 -12.23 -7.64
C ILE A 2 -19.71 -11.17 -6.59
N LYS A 3 -19.36 -11.40 -5.31
CA LYS A 3 -19.55 -10.40 -4.25
C LYS A 3 -18.68 -9.19 -4.60
N ILE A 4 -19.30 -8.01 -4.72
CA ILE A 4 -18.57 -6.75 -4.88
C ILE A 4 -17.96 -6.39 -3.52
N LEU A 5 -16.66 -6.08 -3.50
CA LEU A 5 -15.97 -5.62 -2.29
C LEU A 5 -16.10 -4.11 -2.15
N ASN A 6 -16.66 -3.66 -1.03
CA ASN A 6 -16.74 -2.25 -0.69
C ASN A 6 -15.43 -1.78 -0.06
N ILE A 7 -14.85 -0.73 -0.62
CA ILE A 7 -13.50 -0.26 -0.29
C ILE A 7 -13.55 1.13 0.34
N GLY A 8 -12.81 1.30 1.44
CA GLY A 8 -12.44 2.61 1.99
C GLY A 8 -10.99 2.97 1.68
N ILE A 9 -10.71 4.22 1.34
CA ILE A 9 -9.35 4.73 1.12
C ILE A 9 -8.99 5.69 2.24
N ILE A 10 -7.84 5.49 2.87
CA ILE A 10 -7.34 6.33 3.96
C ILE A 10 -6.09 7.05 3.45
N GLY A 11 -6.21 8.35 3.22
CA GLY A 11 -5.19 9.22 2.61
C GLY A 11 -5.55 9.63 1.18
N GLY A 12 -5.89 10.91 0.99
CA GLY A 12 -6.24 11.55 -0.29
C GLY A 12 -5.05 12.18 -1.02
N GLY A 13 -3.83 11.82 -0.64
CA GLY A 13 -2.60 12.29 -1.28
C GLY A 13 -2.34 11.70 -2.67
N ARG A 14 -1.13 11.90 -3.19
CA ARG A 14 -0.73 11.47 -4.54
C ARG A 14 -1.01 9.99 -4.81
N ILE A 15 -0.56 9.10 -3.92
CA ILE A 15 -0.72 7.64 -4.11
C ILE A 15 -2.15 7.18 -3.86
N GLY A 16 -2.83 7.73 -2.84
CA GLY A 16 -4.25 7.45 -2.60
C GLY A 16 -5.13 7.79 -3.81
N LYS A 17 -4.88 8.93 -4.47
CA LYS A 17 -5.56 9.32 -5.71
C LYS A 17 -5.30 8.35 -6.88
N VAL A 18 -4.07 7.86 -7.02
CA VAL A 18 -3.72 6.85 -8.03
C VAL A 18 -4.47 5.54 -7.79
N HIS A 19 -4.50 5.06 -6.55
CA HIS A 19 -5.23 3.85 -6.18
C HIS A 19 -6.74 4.01 -6.39
N ALA A 20 -7.33 5.11 -5.92
CA ALA A 20 -8.72 5.45 -6.14
C ALA A 20 -9.10 5.41 -7.64
N ALA A 21 -8.36 6.12 -8.49
CA ALA A 21 -8.62 6.16 -9.93
C ALA A 21 -8.48 4.76 -10.58
N ASN A 22 -7.50 3.96 -10.17
CA ASN A 22 -7.35 2.60 -10.68
C ASN A 22 -8.48 1.68 -10.21
N LEU A 23 -8.89 1.77 -8.95
CA LEU A 23 -9.98 0.95 -8.41
C LEU A 23 -11.31 1.26 -9.09
N THR A 24 -11.61 2.53 -9.35
CA THR A 24 -12.88 2.93 -9.98
C THR A 24 -12.94 2.68 -11.48
N THR A 25 -11.79 2.56 -12.17
CA THR A 25 -11.75 2.46 -13.65
C THR A 25 -11.13 1.19 -14.21
N ARG A 26 -10.30 0.47 -13.46
CA ARG A 26 -9.49 -0.66 -13.96
C ARG A 26 -9.68 -1.97 -13.20
N VAL A 27 -10.26 -1.94 -12.00
CA VAL A 27 -10.44 -3.13 -11.16
C VAL A 27 -11.92 -3.49 -11.13
N SER A 28 -12.25 -4.72 -11.51
CA SER A 28 -13.62 -5.24 -11.44
C SER A 28 -13.89 -5.87 -10.07
N GLY A 29 -15.17 -5.91 -9.68
CA GLY A 29 -15.59 -6.55 -8.42
C GLY A 29 -15.29 -5.72 -7.16
N VAL A 30 -14.99 -4.43 -7.30
CA VAL A 30 -14.78 -3.50 -6.19
C VAL A 30 -15.66 -2.26 -6.37
N ASP A 31 -16.00 -1.62 -5.25
CA ASP A 31 -16.70 -0.34 -5.22
C ASP A 31 -16.05 0.57 -4.15
N VAL A 32 -15.52 1.72 -4.57
CA VAL A 32 -14.87 2.66 -3.67
C VAL A 32 -15.92 3.57 -3.05
N LYS A 33 -16.30 3.25 -1.81
CA LYS A 33 -17.41 3.93 -1.12
C LYS A 33 -17.01 5.25 -0.49
N VAL A 34 -15.80 5.31 0.05
CA VAL A 34 -15.39 6.41 0.92
C VAL A 34 -13.90 6.68 0.84
N LEU A 35 -13.54 7.96 0.86
CA LEU A 35 -12.17 8.44 1.01
C LEU A 35 -12.06 9.27 2.28
N ALA A 36 -11.12 8.94 3.15
CA ALA A 36 -10.81 9.70 4.35
C ALA A 36 -9.48 10.45 4.19
N ASP A 37 -9.47 11.74 4.49
CA ASP A 37 -8.24 12.53 4.64
C ASP A 37 -8.46 13.62 5.71
N PRO A 38 -7.61 13.74 6.74
CA PRO A 38 -7.78 14.74 7.80
C PRO A 38 -7.74 16.18 7.27
N TYR A 39 -7.13 16.39 6.09
CA TYR A 39 -7.05 17.66 5.39
C TYR A 39 -8.04 17.76 4.21
N ALA A 40 -9.07 16.92 4.16
CA ALA A 40 -10.08 16.97 3.11
C ALA A 40 -10.67 18.39 2.95
N ASP A 41 -10.69 18.85 1.72
CA ASP A 41 -11.17 20.14 1.25
C ASP A 41 -12.08 19.97 0.02
N ASP A 42 -12.70 21.06 -0.43
CA ASP A 42 -13.58 21.07 -1.60
C ASP A 42 -12.89 20.53 -2.86
N ASN A 43 -11.57 20.72 -3.00
CA ASN A 43 -10.83 20.21 -4.15
C ASN A 43 -10.76 18.68 -4.14
N LEU A 44 -10.52 18.07 -2.98
CA LEU A 44 -10.54 16.62 -2.83
C LEU A 44 -11.94 16.06 -3.05
N GLU A 45 -12.97 16.73 -2.56
CA GLU A 45 -14.38 16.35 -2.77
C GLU A 45 -14.76 16.37 -4.26
N VAL A 46 -14.46 17.46 -4.97
CA VAL A 46 -14.70 17.59 -6.42
C VAL A 46 -13.94 16.51 -7.19
N TRP A 47 -12.67 16.28 -6.82
CA TRP A 47 -11.86 15.25 -7.46
C TRP A 47 -12.45 13.84 -7.23
N ALA A 48 -12.82 13.52 -5.99
CA ALA A 48 -13.39 12.22 -5.61
C ALA A 48 -14.74 11.97 -6.30
N ALA A 49 -15.61 12.98 -6.36
CA ALA A 49 -16.86 12.92 -7.10
C ALA A 49 -16.64 12.64 -8.58
N GLY A 50 -15.61 13.24 -9.19
CA GLY A 50 -15.19 12.95 -10.57
C GLY A 50 -14.70 11.51 -10.80
N GLN A 51 -14.32 10.79 -9.74
CA GLN A 51 -14.00 9.36 -9.78
C GLN A 51 -15.20 8.45 -9.45
N GLY A 52 -16.37 9.03 -9.11
CA GLY A 52 -17.54 8.29 -8.66
C GLY A 52 -17.55 7.96 -7.15
N ILE A 53 -16.64 8.53 -6.37
CA ILE A 53 -16.58 8.36 -4.92
C ILE A 53 -17.50 9.40 -4.28
N THR A 54 -18.60 8.94 -3.67
CA THR A 54 -19.69 9.82 -3.21
C THR A 54 -19.52 10.33 -1.79
N LYS A 55 -18.56 9.79 -1.02
CA LYS A 55 -18.32 10.18 0.37
C LYS A 55 -16.84 10.50 0.58
N VAL A 56 -16.56 11.74 1.00
CA VAL A 56 -15.26 12.16 1.52
C VAL A 56 -15.45 12.61 2.96
N ILE A 57 -14.56 12.18 3.85
CA ILE A 57 -14.62 12.44 5.29
C ILE A 57 -13.25 12.76 5.85
N LYS A 58 -13.22 13.28 7.07
CA LYS A 58 -11.97 13.67 7.74
C LYS A 58 -11.42 12.63 8.71
N ASP A 59 -12.29 11.83 9.32
CA ASP A 59 -11.89 10.81 10.27
C ASP A 59 -11.99 9.41 9.65
N TYR A 60 -10.86 8.73 9.48
CA TYR A 60 -10.85 7.37 8.95
C TYR A 60 -11.56 6.37 9.87
N LYS A 61 -11.76 6.68 11.15
CA LYS A 61 -12.45 5.79 12.08
C LYS A 61 -13.91 5.55 11.68
N GLU A 62 -14.52 6.49 10.97
CA GLU A 62 -15.85 6.25 10.38
C GLU A 62 -15.81 5.13 9.33
N ILE A 63 -14.73 4.98 8.56
CA ILE A 63 -14.53 3.86 7.62
C ILE A 63 -14.44 2.54 8.40
N LEU A 64 -13.71 2.54 9.51
CA LEU A 64 -13.49 1.33 10.30
C LEU A 64 -14.77 0.87 11.02
N ALA A 65 -15.60 1.83 11.45
CA ALA A 65 -16.88 1.57 12.11
C ALA A 65 -18.00 1.16 11.14
N ASP A 66 -17.86 1.45 9.85
CA ASP A 66 -18.89 1.16 8.84
C ASP A 66 -18.92 -0.35 8.50
N PRO A 67 -19.99 -1.10 8.86
CA PRO A 67 -20.08 -2.53 8.61
C PRO A 67 -20.14 -2.88 7.12
N ASP A 68 -20.48 -1.93 6.25
CA ASP A 68 -20.59 -2.16 4.81
C ASP A 68 -19.22 -2.12 4.12
N ILE A 69 -18.16 -1.63 4.77
CA ILE A 69 -16.79 -1.64 4.21
C ILE A 69 -16.14 -3.01 4.45
N ASP A 70 -15.70 -3.68 3.38
CA ASP A 70 -15.02 -4.97 3.42
C ASP A 70 -13.50 -4.82 3.60
N ALA A 71 -12.90 -3.80 2.96
CA ALA A 71 -11.46 -3.60 2.95
C ALA A 71 -11.05 -2.13 2.94
N VAL A 72 -9.83 -1.86 3.41
CA VAL A 72 -9.22 -0.53 3.41
C VAL A 72 -7.89 -0.50 2.66
N LEU A 73 -7.66 0.59 1.92
CA LEU A 73 -6.34 0.96 1.39
C LEU A 73 -5.77 2.09 2.24
N ILE A 74 -4.69 1.80 2.96
CA ILE A 74 -3.96 2.77 3.78
C ILE A 74 -2.87 3.38 2.91
N CYS A 75 -3.06 4.64 2.56
CA CYS A 75 -2.19 5.48 1.74
C CYS A 75 -1.86 6.81 2.46
N SER A 76 -1.97 6.82 3.79
CA SER A 76 -1.64 7.93 4.66
C SER A 76 -0.12 8.06 4.87
N PRO A 77 0.38 9.00 5.67
CA PRO A 77 1.80 9.06 6.01
C PRO A 77 2.27 7.81 6.78
N THR A 78 3.53 7.44 6.55
CA THR A 78 4.17 6.21 7.09
C THR A 78 4.02 6.00 8.59
N ASP A 79 4.11 7.07 9.39
CA ASP A 79 4.01 7.03 10.85
C ASP A 79 2.62 6.65 11.37
N THR A 80 1.62 6.61 10.49
CA THR A 80 0.24 6.18 10.81
C THR A 80 -0.08 4.75 10.37
N HIS A 81 0.73 4.15 9.49
CA HIS A 81 0.43 2.89 8.81
C HIS A 81 0.19 1.72 9.76
N ALA A 82 1.10 1.49 10.71
CA ALA A 82 1.00 0.38 11.66
C ALA A 82 -0.24 0.51 12.56
N ALA A 83 -0.48 1.70 13.12
CA ALA A 83 -1.62 1.96 13.99
C ALA A 83 -2.95 1.74 13.26
N ILE A 84 -3.10 2.32 12.06
CA ILE A 84 -4.31 2.18 11.25
C ILE A 84 -4.50 0.71 10.81
N SER A 85 -3.43 0.01 10.45
CA SER A 85 -3.49 -1.41 10.09
C SER A 85 -4.00 -2.28 11.24
N VAL A 86 -3.53 -2.02 12.47
CA VAL A 86 -3.99 -2.69 13.69
C VAL A 86 -5.47 -2.39 13.95
N GLU A 87 -5.89 -1.13 13.86
CA GLU A 87 -7.29 -0.73 14.06
C GLU A 87 -8.22 -1.36 13.01
N ALA A 88 -7.83 -1.34 11.74
CA ALA A 88 -8.59 -1.91 10.65
C ALA A 88 -8.71 -3.43 10.75
N ALA A 89 -7.61 -4.12 11.07
CA ALA A 89 -7.63 -5.56 11.30
C ALA A 89 -8.57 -5.96 12.45
N ARG A 90 -8.51 -5.22 13.58
CA ARG A 90 -9.42 -5.45 14.72
C ARG A 90 -10.89 -5.17 14.38
N ALA A 91 -11.16 -4.25 13.46
CA ALA A 91 -12.49 -4.00 12.91
C ALA A 91 -12.93 -5.04 11.85
N GLY A 92 -12.12 -6.09 11.61
CA GLY A 92 -12.44 -7.16 10.66
C GLY A 92 -12.28 -6.76 9.19
N LYS A 93 -11.62 -5.63 8.89
CA LYS A 93 -11.42 -5.14 7.53
C LYS A 93 -10.19 -5.82 6.92
N HIS A 94 -10.28 -6.23 5.65
CA HIS A 94 -9.07 -6.57 4.89
C HIS A 94 -8.23 -5.31 4.66
N VAL A 95 -6.91 -5.45 4.65
CA VAL A 95 -6.01 -4.29 4.67
C VAL A 95 -4.97 -4.40 3.56
N PHE A 96 -4.93 -3.38 2.71
CA PHE A 96 -3.77 -3.05 1.89
C PHE A 96 -3.09 -1.84 2.50
N CYS A 97 -1.79 -1.91 2.77
CA CYS A 97 -1.02 -0.82 3.36
C CYS A 97 0.14 -0.44 2.44
N GLU A 98 0.28 0.85 2.15
CA GLU A 98 1.46 1.35 1.43
C GLU A 98 2.76 1.09 2.20
N LYS A 99 3.87 1.09 1.47
CA LYS A 99 5.20 0.90 2.06
C LYS A 99 5.75 2.20 2.64
N PRO A 100 6.65 2.13 3.64
CA PRO A 100 6.89 0.99 4.52
C PRO A 100 5.77 0.86 5.56
N LEU A 101 5.62 -0.32 6.17
CA LEU A 101 4.64 -0.51 7.24
C LEU A 101 4.97 0.31 8.50
N ASP A 102 6.24 0.31 8.89
CA ASP A 102 6.81 1.09 9.98
C ASP A 102 8.33 1.13 9.80
N GLN A 103 9.03 1.95 10.59
CA GLN A 103 10.50 1.98 10.65
C GLN A 103 11.05 1.13 11.80
N ASN A 104 10.22 0.77 12.79
CA ASN A 104 10.58 -0.05 13.93
C ASN A 104 10.18 -1.53 13.70
N PRO A 105 11.15 -2.47 13.62
CA PRO A 105 10.87 -3.89 13.46
C PRO A 105 9.96 -4.49 14.53
N ASP A 106 10.02 -4.00 15.77
CA ASP A 106 9.17 -4.51 16.85
C ASP A 106 7.70 -4.12 16.63
N VAL A 107 7.45 -2.89 16.17
CA VAL A 107 6.10 -2.43 15.78
C VAL A 107 5.56 -3.23 14.60
N ILE A 108 6.41 -3.55 13.62
CA ILE A 108 6.04 -4.41 12.48
C ILE A 108 5.63 -5.81 12.99
N ARG A 109 6.43 -6.44 13.86
CA ARG A 109 6.11 -7.78 14.39
C ARG A 109 4.80 -7.79 15.20
N GLU A 110 4.60 -6.79 16.04
CA GLU A 110 3.35 -6.59 16.79
C GLU A 110 2.15 -6.46 15.84
N THR A 111 2.29 -5.65 14.80
CA THR A 111 1.23 -5.40 13.80
C THR A 111 0.87 -6.68 13.05
N LEU A 112 1.88 -7.43 12.58
CA LEU A 112 1.68 -8.70 11.88
C LEU A 112 1.03 -9.76 12.77
N LYS A 113 1.33 -9.75 14.07
CA LYS A 113 0.66 -10.62 15.05
C LYS A 113 -0.84 -10.30 15.12
N VAL A 114 -1.21 -9.03 15.29
CA VAL A 114 -2.62 -8.62 15.37
C VAL A 114 -3.38 -8.95 14.09
N VAL A 115 -2.79 -8.64 12.93
CA VAL A 115 -3.37 -8.95 11.62
C VAL A 115 -3.64 -10.45 11.46
N LYS A 116 -2.67 -11.28 11.88
CA LYS A 116 -2.81 -12.74 11.83
C LYS A 116 -3.91 -13.25 12.77
N GLU A 117 -3.98 -12.71 13.98
CA GLU A 117 -5.01 -13.04 14.97
C GLU A 117 -6.42 -12.64 14.50
N ALA A 118 -6.55 -11.51 13.80
CA ALA A 118 -7.80 -11.06 13.23
C ALA A 118 -8.27 -11.91 12.02
N GLY A 119 -7.36 -12.68 11.41
CA GLY A 119 -7.70 -13.54 10.27
C GLY A 119 -8.04 -12.78 8.98
N VAL A 120 -7.59 -11.53 8.86
CA VAL A 120 -7.85 -10.68 7.69
C VAL A 120 -6.76 -10.84 6.63
N VAL A 121 -7.11 -10.61 5.36
CA VAL A 121 -6.10 -10.46 4.29
C VAL A 121 -5.30 -9.19 4.54
N PHE A 122 -3.98 -9.30 4.47
CA PHE A 122 -3.05 -8.18 4.64
C PHE A 122 -1.98 -8.17 3.55
N GLN A 123 -1.83 -7.04 2.87
CA GLN A 123 -0.86 -6.88 1.80
C GLN A 123 -0.12 -5.55 1.94
N ILE A 124 1.21 -5.60 1.76
CA ILE A 124 2.07 -4.40 1.69
C ILE A 124 2.26 -3.97 0.24
N GLY A 125 2.28 -2.66 0.00
CA GLY A 125 2.39 -1.98 -1.30
C GLY A 125 3.75 -2.08 -1.99
N PHE A 126 4.37 -3.25 -2.06
CA PHE A 126 5.55 -3.47 -2.91
C PHE A 126 5.15 -3.66 -4.39
N ASN A 127 4.64 -2.58 -4.99
CA ASN A 127 4.05 -2.55 -6.33
C ASN A 127 4.99 -3.08 -7.43
N ARG A 128 6.31 -2.91 -7.31
CA ARG A 128 7.28 -3.36 -8.32
C ARG A 128 7.24 -4.87 -8.59
N ARG A 129 6.78 -5.69 -7.63
CA ARG A 129 6.57 -7.14 -7.86
C ARG A 129 5.52 -7.43 -8.94
N PHE A 130 4.63 -6.47 -9.21
CA PHE A 130 3.56 -6.57 -10.19
C PHE A 130 3.91 -5.90 -11.54
N ASP A 131 5.08 -5.28 -11.66
CA ASP A 131 5.59 -4.86 -12.97
C ASP A 131 5.84 -6.10 -13.85
N HIS A 132 5.34 -6.08 -15.08
CA HIS A 132 5.42 -7.22 -15.99
C HIS A 132 6.87 -7.62 -16.33
N ASN A 133 7.82 -6.68 -16.36
CA ASN A 133 9.23 -6.96 -16.63
C ASN A 133 9.90 -7.61 -15.42
N PHE A 134 9.68 -7.08 -14.22
CA PHE A 134 10.22 -7.71 -13.01
C PHE A 134 9.60 -9.08 -12.75
N ARG A 135 8.31 -9.25 -13.05
CA ARG A 135 7.64 -10.54 -13.00
C ARG A 135 8.22 -11.54 -13.99
N ALA A 136 8.44 -11.15 -15.25
CA ALA A 136 9.08 -12.01 -16.23
C ALA A 136 10.50 -12.43 -15.81
N LEU A 137 11.27 -11.51 -15.23
CA LEU A 137 12.59 -11.82 -14.68
C LEU A 137 12.49 -12.83 -13.51
N ARG A 138 11.54 -12.63 -12.60
CA ARG A 138 11.28 -13.57 -11.50
C ARG A 138 10.96 -14.98 -12.01
N GLU A 139 10.13 -15.08 -13.03
CA GLU A 139 9.73 -16.34 -13.66
C GLU A 139 10.94 -17.04 -14.29
N LYS A 140 11.83 -16.30 -14.96
CA LYS A 140 13.08 -16.82 -15.54
C LYS A 140 14.12 -17.28 -14.52
N VAL A 141 14.12 -16.67 -13.33
CA VAL A 141 14.92 -17.18 -12.21
C VAL A 141 14.24 -18.43 -11.63
N ALA A 142 12.91 -18.44 -11.49
CA ALA A 142 12.16 -19.56 -10.92
C ALA A 142 12.27 -20.85 -11.75
N ASP A 143 12.21 -20.72 -13.07
CA ASP A 143 12.19 -21.86 -14.01
C ASP A 143 13.59 -22.38 -14.35
N GLY A 144 14.65 -21.77 -13.79
CA GLY A 144 16.04 -22.15 -14.00
C GLY A 144 16.64 -21.67 -15.33
N SER A 145 15.93 -20.86 -16.13
CA SER A 145 16.41 -20.37 -17.43
C SER A 145 17.75 -19.62 -17.35
N VAL A 146 18.09 -19.04 -16.20
CA VAL A 146 19.32 -18.27 -15.99
C VAL A 146 20.43 -19.06 -15.28
N GLY A 147 20.18 -20.32 -14.93
CA GLY A 147 21.07 -21.12 -14.07
C GLY A 147 21.14 -20.59 -12.64
N ASP A 148 22.29 -20.79 -11.99
CA ASP A 148 22.52 -20.29 -10.63
C ASP A 148 22.76 -18.78 -10.63
N VAL A 149 22.01 -18.06 -9.79
CA VAL A 149 22.16 -16.61 -9.65
C VAL A 149 23.42 -16.29 -8.85
N HIS A 150 24.46 -15.82 -9.51
CA HIS A 150 25.73 -15.44 -8.86
C HIS A 150 25.84 -13.96 -8.49
N LEU A 151 25.18 -13.08 -9.26
CA LEU A 151 25.25 -11.63 -9.06
C LEU A 151 23.91 -10.99 -9.38
N LEU A 152 23.43 -10.17 -8.45
CA LEU A 152 22.30 -9.27 -8.68
C LEU A 152 22.79 -7.82 -8.64
N ARG A 153 22.38 -7.03 -9.63
CA ARG A 153 22.60 -5.58 -9.65
C ARG A 153 21.26 -4.89 -9.88
N ILE A 154 20.85 -4.08 -8.92
CA ILE A 154 19.68 -3.20 -9.02
C ILE A 154 20.15 -1.77 -9.17
N THR A 155 19.50 -0.98 -10.02
CA THR A 155 19.75 0.46 -10.15
C THR A 155 18.41 1.17 -10.14
N SER A 156 18.17 1.93 -9.07
CA SER A 156 16.97 2.73 -8.88
C SER A 156 17.35 4.21 -8.79
N ARG A 157 16.74 5.04 -9.63
CA ARG A 157 17.00 6.48 -9.70
C ARG A 157 15.68 7.21 -9.93
N ASP A 158 15.32 8.05 -8.98
CA ASP A 158 14.24 9.01 -9.19
C ASP A 158 14.77 10.21 -9.99
N PRO A 159 13.92 10.87 -10.80
CA PRO A 159 14.35 11.99 -11.62
C PRO A 159 14.82 13.18 -10.78
N GLU A 160 14.22 13.37 -9.60
CA GLU A 160 14.49 14.48 -8.69
C GLU A 160 14.38 14.02 -7.22
N PRO A 161 15.14 14.61 -6.28
CA PRO A 161 14.99 14.32 -4.86
C PRO A 161 13.66 14.86 -4.31
N PRO A 162 13.09 14.24 -3.27
CA PRO A 162 11.92 14.79 -2.60
C PRO A 162 12.25 16.08 -1.84
N PRO A 163 11.23 16.88 -1.43
CA PRO A 163 11.44 18.08 -0.65
C PRO A 163 12.22 17.83 0.65
N ALA A 164 13.08 18.78 1.05
CA ALA A 164 13.92 18.63 2.24
C ALA A 164 13.14 18.39 3.55
N SER A 165 11.89 18.88 3.63
CA SER A 165 11.00 18.60 4.76
C SER A 165 10.64 17.12 4.86
N TYR A 166 10.36 16.47 3.73
CA TYR A 166 10.06 15.04 3.66
C TYR A 166 11.30 14.18 3.97
N VAL A 167 12.46 14.56 3.44
CA VAL A 167 13.73 13.84 3.68
C VAL A 167 14.04 13.71 5.18
N ARG A 168 13.71 14.72 5.99
CA ARG A 168 13.96 14.72 7.44
C ARG A 168 13.17 13.64 8.20
N VAL A 169 12.04 13.19 7.65
CA VAL A 169 11.12 12.25 8.31
C VAL A 169 10.96 10.92 7.56
N SER A 170 11.52 10.79 6.36
CA SER A 170 11.32 9.60 5.51
C SER A 170 12.02 8.32 6.01
N GLY A 171 12.92 8.45 6.98
CA GLY A 171 13.83 7.37 7.39
C GLY A 171 15.10 7.28 6.54
N GLY A 172 15.29 8.20 5.60
CA GLY A 172 16.45 8.28 4.73
C GLY A 172 16.40 7.34 3.53
N LEU A 173 17.44 7.38 2.70
CA LEU A 173 17.50 6.70 1.40
C LEU A 173 17.20 5.19 1.49
N PHE A 174 17.69 4.52 2.53
CA PHE A 174 17.55 3.07 2.67
C PHE A 174 16.11 2.62 3.02
N LEU A 175 15.39 3.40 3.82
CA LEU A 175 14.04 3.06 4.26
C LEU A 175 12.96 3.59 3.32
N ASP A 176 13.20 4.73 2.68
CA ASP A 176 12.23 5.35 1.79
C ASP A 176 12.33 4.86 0.34
N MET A 177 13.55 4.74 -0.19
CA MET A 177 13.80 4.42 -1.60
C MET A 177 14.31 2.98 -1.78
N ALA A 178 15.44 2.63 -1.16
CA ALA A 178 16.10 1.34 -1.35
C ALA A 178 15.30 0.15 -0.78
N ILE A 179 14.26 0.41 0.02
CA ILE A 179 13.36 -0.63 0.51
C ILE A 179 12.73 -1.44 -0.62
N HIS A 180 12.42 -0.80 -1.76
CA HIS A 180 11.96 -1.52 -2.94
C HIS A 180 13.04 -2.40 -3.55
N ASP A 181 14.31 -2.00 -3.44
CA ASP A 181 15.43 -2.74 -4.00
C ASP A 181 15.78 -3.95 -3.12
N PHE A 182 15.70 -3.82 -1.80
CA PHE A 182 15.80 -4.95 -0.87
C PHE A 182 14.66 -5.96 -1.07
N ASP A 183 13.42 -5.46 -1.20
CA ASP A 183 12.26 -6.29 -1.51
C ASP A 183 12.42 -7.02 -2.86
N MET A 184 12.89 -6.31 -3.89
CA MET A 184 13.12 -6.85 -5.22
C MET A 184 14.28 -7.85 -5.23
N ALA A 185 15.35 -7.62 -4.46
CA ALA A 185 16.46 -8.55 -4.33
C ALA A 185 15.98 -9.89 -3.77
N ARG A 186 15.21 -9.85 -2.68
CA ARG A 186 14.60 -11.05 -2.11
C ARG A 186 13.61 -11.71 -3.07
N PHE A 187 12.77 -10.90 -3.72
CA PHE A 187 11.77 -11.39 -4.65
C PHE A 187 12.41 -12.13 -5.83
N LEU A 188 13.35 -11.50 -6.54
CA LEU A 188 13.98 -12.05 -7.75
C LEU A 188 14.84 -13.27 -7.46
N THR A 189 15.63 -13.24 -6.37
CA THR A 189 16.60 -14.30 -6.05
C THR A 189 15.99 -15.45 -5.24
N GLY A 190 14.86 -15.23 -4.57
CA GLY A 190 14.31 -16.17 -3.59
C GLY A 190 15.19 -16.34 -2.35
N SER A 191 16.14 -15.44 -2.11
CA SER A 191 17.09 -15.48 -0.99
C SER A 191 16.93 -14.26 -0.07
N GLU A 192 17.38 -14.36 1.17
CA GLU A 192 17.40 -13.23 2.11
C GLU A 192 18.56 -12.26 1.83
N VAL A 193 18.44 -11.02 2.31
CA VAL A 193 19.47 -9.95 2.24
C VAL A 193 19.96 -9.53 3.62
#